data_AF-A0A7C1UP11-F1
#
_entry.id   AF-A0A7C1UP11-F1
#
_cell.length_a   1.000
_cell.length_b   1.000
_cell.length_c   1.000
_cell.angle_alpha   90.00
_cell.angle_beta   90.00
_cell.angle_gamma   90.00
#
_symmetry.space_group_name_H-M   'P 1'
#
loop_
_entity.id
_entity.type
_entity.pdbx_description
1 polymer ?
#
loop_
_entity_poly.entity_id
_entity_poly.type
_entity_poly.pdbx_seq_one_letter_code
_entity_poly.pdbx_strand_id
1 'polypeptide(L)'
;MRALIDGTLAPRQFVQEFFALTEAGNMRSDIRKKLVLSLLLSENIRPSIKFLLLENFHRMPEPVRHGIISAVLNAPPSHHVDVMKVELKWIIRQEGMNATPLVH
;
A
#
# COMPACT_ATOMS: atom_id res chain seq x y z
N MET A 1 -17.83 3.42 1.29
CA MET A 1 -17.36 2.75 0.06
C MET A 1 -17.89 3.38 -1.22
N ARG A 2 -19.17 3.76 -1.32
CA ARG A 2 -19.74 4.38 -2.54
C ARG A 2 -19.00 5.68 -2.98
N ALA A 3 -18.70 6.60 -2.06
CA ALA A 3 -17.95 7.84 -2.38
C ALA A 3 -16.52 7.65 -2.94
N LEU A 4 -15.89 6.49 -2.69
CA LEU A 4 -14.59 6.13 -3.28
C LEU A 4 -14.72 5.61 -4.71
N ILE A 5 -15.86 4.97 -4.99
CA ILE A 5 -16.23 4.35 -6.25
C ILE A 5 -16.83 5.40 -7.20
N ASP A 6 -17.63 6.33 -6.68
CA ASP A 6 -18.34 7.37 -7.44
C ASP A 6 -17.45 8.58 -7.82
N GLY A 7 -16.18 8.59 -7.38
CA GLY A 7 -15.20 9.62 -7.76
C GLY A 7 -15.35 10.98 -7.08
N THR A 8 -16.28 11.15 -6.16
CA THR A 8 -16.52 12.41 -5.42
C THR A 8 -15.40 12.76 -4.43
N LEU A 9 -14.63 11.76 -3.98
CA LEU A 9 -13.47 11.98 -3.12
C LEU A 9 -12.16 11.98 -3.93
N ALA A 10 -11.35 13.03 -3.77
CA ALA A 10 -10.04 13.13 -4.40
C ALA A 10 -9.11 12.01 -3.86
N PRO A 11 -8.35 11.29 -4.73
CA PRO A 11 -7.48 10.21 -4.29
C PRO A 11 -6.50 10.59 -3.16
N ARG A 12 -5.92 11.79 -3.23
CA ARG A 12 -5.01 12.30 -2.19
C ARG A 12 -5.70 12.47 -0.84
N GLN A 13 -6.92 13.03 -0.86
CA GLN A 13 -7.71 13.22 0.36
C GLN A 13 -8.05 11.87 1.00
N PHE A 14 -8.50 10.90 0.19
CA PHE A 14 -8.76 9.55 0.69
C PHE A 14 -7.53 8.93 1.37
N VAL A 15 -6.37 8.96 0.71
CA VAL A 15 -5.17 8.34 1.25
C VAL A 15 -4.71 9.05 2.52
N GLN A 16 -4.78 10.38 2.58
CA GLN A 16 -4.48 11.14 3.79
C GLN A 16 -5.38 10.75 4.96
N GLU A 17 -6.70 10.70 4.75
CA GLU A 17 -7.67 10.30 5.77
C GLU A 17 -7.48 8.84 6.19
N PHE A 18 -7.20 7.95 5.24
CA PHE A 18 -6.93 6.54 5.50
C PHE A 18 -5.73 6.37 6.45
N PHE A 19 -4.61 7.04 6.17
CA PHE A 19 -3.45 6.96 7.05
C PHE A 19 -3.72 7.63 8.40
N ALA A 20 -4.36 8.81 8.44
CA ALA A 20 -4.72 9.45 9.69
C ALA A 20 -5.56 8.52 10.59
N LEU A 21 -6.59 7.85 10.05
CA LEU A 21 -7.45 6.93 10.79
C LEU A 21 -6.73 5.66 11.23
N THR A 22 -5.87 5.11 10.37
CA THR A 22 -5.17 3.85 10.66
C THR A 22 -3.99 4.07 11.61
N GLU A 23 -3.40 5.28 11.65
CA GLU A 23 -2.27 5.67 12.52
C GLU A 23 -2.69 6.26 13.86
N ALA A 24 -3.90 6.82 14.00
CA ALA A 24 -4.40 7.51 15.21
C ALA A 24 -4.53 6.65 16.49
N GLY A 25 -3.91 5.47 16.54
CA GLY A 25 -3.55 4.81 17.80
C GLY A 25 -4.66 3.94 18.40
N ASN A 26 -4.96 2.82 17.72
CA ASN A 26 -5.39 1.54 18.32
C ASN A 26 -5.62 0.45 17.27
N MET A 27 -5.41 0.75 15.98
CA MET A 27 -5.62 -0.24 14.93
C MET A 27 -4.54 -1.32 15.01
N ARG A 28 -4.99 -2.56 15.23
CA ARG A 28 -4.12 -3.73 15.21
C ARG A 28 -3.43 -3.89 13.85
N SER A 29 -2.16 -4.28 13.86
CA SER A 29 -1.34 -4.48 12.66
C SER A 29 -1.96 -5.44 11.65
N ASP A 30 -2.64 -6.50 12.10
CA ASP A 30 -3.31 -7.46 11.23
C ASP A 30 -4.54 -6.87 10.52
N ILE A 31 -5.27 -5.98 11.20
CA ILE A 31 -6.40 -5.25 10.60
C ILE A 31 -5.90 -4.24 9.58
N ARG A 32 -4.86 -3.46 9.91
CA ARG A 32 -4.25 -2.51 8.98
C ARG A 32 -3.76 -3.23 7.71
N LYS A 33 -3.06 -4.35 7.87
CA LYS A 33 -2.61 -5.20 6.75
C LYS A 33 -3.78 -5.63 5.86
N LYS A 34 -4.87 -6.15 6.45
CA LYS A 34 -6.04 -6.60 5.69
C LYS A 34 -6.66 -5.46 4.88
N LEU A 35 -6.83 -4.29 5.49
CA LEU A 35 -7.40 -3.11 4.82
C LEU A 35 -6.55 -2.68 3.62
N VAL A 36 -5.23 -2.59 3.78
CA VAL A 36 -4.33 -2.22 2.68
C VAL A 36 -4.37 -3.28 1.58
N LEU A 37 -4.35 -4.57 1.91
CA LEU A 37 -4.45 -5.64 0.93
C LEU A 37 -5.77 -5.59 0.15
N SER A 38 -6.90 -5.32 0.83
CA SER A 38 -8.19 -5.15 0.17
C SER A 38 -8.18 -3.99 -0.83
N LEU A 39 -7.42 -2.91 -0.56
CA LEU A 39 -7.30 -1.79 -1.49
C LEU A 39 -6.38 -2.11 -2.67
N LEU A 40 -5.23 -2.74 -2.42
CA LEU A 40 -4.25 -3.05 -3.47
C LEU A 40 -4.74 -4.15 -4.42
N LEU A 41 -5.39 -5.18 -3.89
CA LEU A 41 -5.83 -6.36 -4.65
C LEU A 41 -7.25 -6.23 -5.23
N SER A 42 -7.96 -5.13 -4.99
CA SER A 42 -9.30 -4.95 -5.55
C SER A 42 -9.24 -4.36 -6.96
N GLU A 43 -9.93 -4.98 -7.91
CA GLU A 43 -10.08 -4.46 -9.28
C GLU A 43 -10.91 -3.18 -9.36
N ASN A 44 -11.75 -2.94 -8.36
CA ASN A 44 -12.68 -1.81 -8.34
C ASN A 44 -12.07 -0.53 -7.74
N ILE A 45 -10.85 -0.61 -7.21
CA ILE A 45 -10.14 0.55 -6.67
C ILE A 45 -9.32 1.21 -7.78
N ARG A 46 -9.52 2.51 -7.96
CA ARG A 46 -8.80 3.34 -8.94
C ARG A 46 -7.28 3.18 -8.77
N PRO A 47 -6.51 3.00 -9.86
CA PRO A 47 -5.06 2.85 -9.79
C PRO A 47 -4.37 3.98 -9.02
N SER A 48 -4.83 5.23 -9.19
CA SER A 48 -4.27 6.40 -8.48
C SER A 48 -4.29 6.28 -6.96
N ILE A 49 -5.33 5.66 -6.38
CA ILE A 49 -5.39 5.40 -4.93
C ILE A 49 -4.34 4.38 -4.52
N LYS A 50 -4.16 3.32 -5.32
CA LYS A 50 -3.17 2.27 -5.05
C LYS A 50 -1.75 2.82 -5.10
N PHE A 51 -1.43 3.63 -6.12
CA PHE A 51 -0.12 4.27 -6.22
C PHE A 51 0.15 5.22 -5.06
N LEU A 52 -0.81 6.08 -4.71
CA LEU A 52 -0.67 6.97 -3.55
C LEU A 52 -0.51 6.21 -2.22
N LEU A 53 -1.17 5.06 -2.05
CA LEU A 53 -0.93 4.18 -0.90
C LEU A 53 0.51 3.65 -0.87
N LEU A 54 1.03 3.24 -2.02
CA LEU A 54 2.39 2.71 -2.18
C LEU A 54 3.48 3.79 -2.00
N GLU A 55 3.24 5.03 -2.45
CA GLU A 55 4.12 6.18 -2.16
C GLU A 55 4.27 6.42 -0.65
N ASN A 56 3.22 6.14 0.11
CA ASN A 56 3.18 6.30 1.57
C ASN A 56 3.53 5.00 2.32
N PHE A 57 4.01 3.96 1.63
CA PHE A 57 4.21 2.63 2.20
C PHE A 57 5.17 2.63 3.39
N HIS A 58 6.21 3.47 3.35
CA HIS A 58 7.23 3.65 4.39
C HIS A 58 6.64 4.07 5.76
N ARG A 59 5.46 4.73 5.77
CA ARG A 59 4.78 5.14 7.01
C ARG A 59 4.21 3.96 7.81
N MET A 60 4.01 2.82 7.15
CA MET A 60 3.50 1.63 7.82
C MET A 60 4.62 0.95 8.62
N PRO A 61 4.32 0.36 9.80
CA PRO A 61 5.29 -0.44 10.55
C PRO A 61 5.87 -1.56 9.71
N GLU A 62 7.16 -1.85 9.89
CA GLU A 62 7.89 -2.87 9.13
C GLU A 62 7.18 -4.24 9.09
N PRO A 63 6.63 -4.79 10.19
CA PRO A 63 5.91 -6.06 10.14
C PRO A 63 4.66 -6.02 9.24
N VAL A 64 4.00 -4.85 9.16
CA VAL A 64 2.86 -4.64 8.27
C VAL A 64 3.33 -4.59 6.82
N ARG A 65 4.42 -3.86 6.53
CA ARG A 65 5.01 -3.78 5.18
C ARG A 65 5.42 -5.15 4.66
N HIS A 66 6.18 -5.92 5.44
CA HIS A 66 6.60 -7.28 5.06
C HIS A 66 5.40 -8.20 4.83
N GLY A 67 4.37 -8.10 5.68
CA GLY A 67 3.13 -8.86 5.51
C GLY A 67 2.38 -8.52 4.22
N ILE A 68 2.37 -7.25 3.81
CA ILE A 68 1.75 -6.80 2.56
C ILE A 68 2.55 -7.27 1.36
N ILE A 69 3.87 -7.07 1.36
CA ILE A 69 4.78 -7.50 0.29
C ILE A 69 4.61 -9.00 0.02
N SER A 70 4.70 -9.81 1.07
CA SER A 70 4.56 -11.26 0.95
C SER A 70 3.20 -11.64 0.38
N ALA A 71 2.11 -11.02 0.85
CA ALA A 71 0.78 -11.34 0.36
C ALA A 71 0.54 -10.92 -1.10
N VAL A 72 1.02 -9.75 -1.53
CA VAL A 72 0.86 -9.30 -2.93
C VAL A 72 1.71 -10.14 -3.89
N LEU A 73 2.95 -10.48 -3.52
CA LEU A 73 3.81 -11.32 -4.35
C LEU A 73 3.24 -12.73 -4.55
N ASN A 74 2.55 -13.27 -3.53
CA ASN A 74 1.91 -14.59 -3.57
C ASN A 74 0.44 -14.56 -4.05
N ALA A 75 -0.13 -13.38 -4.34
CA ALA A 75 -1.51 -13.29 -4.79
C ALA A 75 -1.70 -13.92 -6.18
N PRO A 76 -2.88 -14.52 -6.46
CA PRO A 76 -3.20 -15.08 -7.78
C PRO A 76 -2.91 -14.07 -8.91
N PRO A 77 -2.37 -14.54 -10.05
CA PRO A 77 -2.03 -13.67 -11.15
C PRO A 77 -3.27 -13.04 -11.76
N SER A 78 -3.18 -11.75 -12.06
CA SER A 78 -4.15 -10.98 -12.82
C SER A 78 -3.45 -9.70 -13.27
N HIS A 79 -3.92 -9.08 -14.35
CA HIS A 79 -3.29 -7.88 -14.91
C HIS A 79 -3.08 -6.80 -13.85
N HIS A 80 -4.08 -6.55 -12.99
CA HIS A 80 -3.99 -5.53 -11.95
C HIS A 80 -3.04 -5.92 -10.80
N VAL A 81 -3.01 -7.20 -10.38
CA VAL A 81 -2.08 -7.68 -9.36
C VAL A 81 -0.64 -7.61 -9.86
N ASP A 82 -0.41 -7.93 -11.13
CA ASP A 82 0.93 -7.94 -11.72
C ASP A 82 1.54 -6.54 -11.75
N VAL A 83 0.73 -5.50 -12.02
CA VAL A 83 1.16 -4.10 -11.87
C VAL A 83 1.58 -3.79 -10.43
N MET A 84 0.80 -4.23 -9.42
CA MET A 84 1.16 -4.02 -8.01
C MET A 84 2.41 -4.79 -7.59
N LYS A 85 2.63 -5.99 -8.14
CA LYS A 85 3.86 -6.77 -7.92
C LYS A 85 5.09 -6.06 -8.48
N VAL A 86 4.98 -5.46 -9.67
CA VAL A 86 6.07 -4.68 -10.27
C VAL A 86 6.40 -3.47 -9.39
N GLU A 87 5.39 -2.71 -8.99
CA GLU A 87 5.57 -1.51 -8.17
C GLU A 87 6.21 -1.82 -6.81
N LEU A 88 5.71 -2.85 -6.11
CA LEU A 88 6.30 -3.27 -4.83
C LEU A 88 7.75 -3.75 -4.98
N LYS A 89 8.08 -4.47 -6.06
CA LYS A 89 9.47 -4.87 -6.34
C LYS A 89 10.37 -3.65 -6.54
N TRP A 90 9.86 -2.58 -7.16
CA TRP A 90 10.60 -1.33 -7.31
C TRP A 90 10.83 -0.66 -5.95
N ILE A 91 9.80 -0.55 -5.11
CA ILE A 91 9.91 0.01 -3.74
C ILE A 91 10.94 -0.75 -2.90
N ILE A 92 10.89 -2.09 -2.90
CA ILE A 92 11.84 -2.93 -2.16
C ILE A 92 13.28 -2.69 -2.62
N ARG A 93 13.51 -2.56 -3.93
CA ARG A 93 14.83 -2.26 -4.48
C ARG A 93 15.34 -0.90 -3.99
N GLN A 94 14.47 0.10 -3.93
CA GLN A 94 14.84 1.42 -3.42
C GLN A 94 15.15 1.43 -1.92
N GLU A 95 14.32 0.76 -1.11
CA GLU A 95 14.60 0.58 0.32
C GLU A 95 15.93 -0.14 0.55
N GLY A 96 16.23 -1.17 -0.25
CA GLY A 96 17.51 -1.88 -0.21
C GLY A 96 18.71 -1.04 -0.69
N MET A 97 18.54 -0.15 -1.66
CA MET A 97 19.60 0.76 -2.14
C MET A 97 19.91 1.86 -1.10
N ASN A 98 18.88 2.37 -0.41
CA ASN A 98 19.02 3.37 0.65
C ASN A 98 19.55 2.79 1.98
N ALA A 99 19.62 1.46 2.11
CA ALA A 99 20.20 0.76 3.26
C ALA A 99 21.72 0.56 3.17
N THR A 100 22.39 1.10 2.14
CA THR A 100 23.85 1.14 2.07
C THR A 100 24.34 2.38 2.83
N PRO A 101 24.97 2.27 4.01
CA PRO A 101 25.69 3.40 4.55
C PRO A 101 26.87 3.66 3.61
N LEU A 102 27.06 4.92 3.22
CA LEU A 102 28.33 5.37 2.66
C LEU A 102 29.41 5.04 3.70
N VAL A 103 30.16 3.97 3.44
CA VAL A 103 31.40 3.71 4.16
C VAL A 103 32.45 4.64 3.56
N HIS A 104 32.94 5.55 4.39
CA HIS A 104 34.09 6.42 4.12
C HIS A 104 35.34 5.61 3.72
#